data_AF-A0A968RP64-F1
#
_entry.id   AF-A0A968RP64-F1
#
_cell.length_a   1.000
_cell.length_b   1.000
_cell.length_c   1.000
_cell.angle_alpha   90.00
_cell.angle_beta   90.00
_cell.angle_gamma   90.00
#
_symmetry.space_group_name_H-M   'P 1'
#
loop_
_entity.id
_entity.type
_entity.pdbx_description
1 polymer ?
#
loop_
_entity_poly.entity_id
_entity_poly.type
_entity_poly.pdbx_seq_one_letter_code
_entity_poly.pdbx_strand_id
1 'polypeptide(L)'
;MDYYLDASHIPNLPAPIKVDLAGKNDAEVYVMGIDLERRIDYVSKDVYAFYYLNRVTPRAKRFLVSAEPSASFPMQFQTWQDLRRSSEFEYLDISEVEKLEIYAQEHGVKPIPV
;
A
#
# COMPACT_ATOMS: atom_id res chain seq x y z
N MET A 1 2.86 -15.07 -0.96
CA MET A 1 2.47 -15.14 -2.38
C MET A 1 2.54 -13.72 -2.88
N ASP A 2 3.36 -13.43 -3.89
CA ASP A 2 3.49 -12.07 -4.40
C ASP A 2 2.37 -11.80 -5.40
N TYR A 3 1.59 -10.76 -5.16
CA TYR A 3 0.41 -10.44 -5.94
C TYR A 3 0.60 -9.13 -6.71
N TYR A 4 0.29 -9.12 -8.00
CA TYR A 4 0.59 -8.03 -8.93
C TYR A 4 -0.67 -7.53 -9.63
N LEU A 5 -0.88 -6.22 -9.59
CA LEU A 5 -1.83 -5.50 -10.43
C LEU A 5 -1.15 -5.14 -11.75
N ASP A 6 -1.83 -5.35 -12.87
CA ASP A 6 -1.34 -5.03 -14.21
C ASP A 6 -2.44 -4.39 -15.07
N ALA A 7 -2.19 -4.25 -16.37
CA ALA A 7 -3.13 -3.64 -17.31
C ALA A 7 -4.48 -4.38 -17.44
N SER A 8 -4.55 -5.66 -17.06
CA SER A 8 -5.81 -6.42 -17.04
C SER A 8 -6.69 -6.05 -15.84
N HIS A 9 -6.08 -5.58 -14.75
CA HIS A 9 -6.75 -5.12 -13.53
C HIS A 9 -7.04 -3.62 -13.57
N ILE A 10 -6.05 -2.82 -13.99
CA ILE A 10 -6.10 -1.36 -14.05
C ILE A 10 -5.61 -0.92 -15.44
N PRO A 11 -6.51 -0.47 -16.33
CA PRO A 11 -6.13 -0.06 -17.67
C PRO A 11 -5.04 1.02 -17.65
N ASN A 12 -4.06 0.90 -18.57
CA ASN A 12 -2.93 1.81 -18.74
C ASN A 12 -1.89 1.79 -17.60
N LEU A 13 -1.81 0.73 -16.81
CA LEU A 13 -0.67 0.51 -15.91
C LEU A 13 0.60 0.26 -16.76
N PRO A 14 1.66 1.10 -16.66
CA PRO A 14 2.86 0.99 -17.50
C PRO A 14 3.78 -0.16 -17.08
N ALA A 15 3.63 -0.64 -15.84
CA ALA A 15 4.33 -1.79 -15.31
C ALA A 15 3.50 -2.41 -14.18
N PRO A 16 3.62 -3.74 -13.94
CA PRO A 16 2.95 -4.39 -12.82
C PRO A 16 3.33 -3.78 -11.47
N ILE A 17 2.35 -3.59 -10.59
CA ILE A 17 2.54 -3.08 -9.24
C ILE A 17 2.25 -4.20 -8.26
N LYS A 18 3.23 -4.52 -7.41
CA LYS A 18 3.04 -5.48 -6.33
C LYS A 18 2.13 -4.86 -5.26
N VAL A 19 1.15 -5.62 -4.80
CA VAL A 19 0.34 -5.31 -3.61
C VAL A 19 0.25 -6.56 -2.74
N ASP A 20 0.04 -6.38 -1.45
CA ASP A 20 -0.05 -7.51 -0.51
C ASP A 20 -1.48 -8.03 -0.44
N LEU A 21 -2.48 -7.14 -0.57
CA LEU A 21 -3.89 -7.50 -0.67
C LEU A 21 -4.58 -6.63 -1.71
N ALA A 22 -5.52 -7.23 -2.45
CA ALA A 22 -6.58 -6.47 -3.10
C ALA A 22 -7.93 -7.12 -2.84
N GLY A 23 -8.91 -6.26 -2.66
CA GLY A 23 -10.30 -6.63 -2.57
C GLY A 23 -11.19 -5.60 -3.23
N LYS A 24 -12.48 -5.86 -3.15
CA LYS A 24 -13.50 -4.98 -3.66
C LYS A 24 -14.76 -5.07 -2.80
N ASN A 25 -15.36 -3.91 -2.58
CA ASN A 25 -16.73 -3.74 -2.14
C ASN A 25 -17.42 -2.77 -3.12
N ASP A 26 -18.00 -1.68 -2.63
CA ASP A 26 -18.46 -0.55 -3.46
C ASP A 26 -17.31 0.17 -4.19
N ALA A 27 -16.06 0.00 -3.74
CA ALA A 27 -14.84 0.46 -4.40
C ALA A 27 -13.73 -0.61 -4.34
N GLU A 28 -12.69 -0.46 -5.17
CA GLU A 28 -11.47 -1.26 -5.02
C GLU A 28 -10.77 -0.93 -3.69
N VAL A 29 -10.18 -1.94 -3.07
CA VAL A 29 -9.40 -1.82 -1.83
C VAL A 29 -8.02 -2.42 -2.06
N TYR A 30 -6.96 -1.67 -1.76
CA TYR A 30 -5.58 -2.12 -1.92
C TYR A 30 -4.79 -1.94 -0.63
N VAL A 31 -3.95 -2.91 -0.30
CA VAL A 31 -3.00 -2.84 0.82
C VAL A 31 -1.60 -3.08 0.30
N MET A 32 -0.67 -2.22 0.70
CA MET A 32 0.74 -2.38 0.40
C MET A 32 1.57 -2.21 1.68
N GLY A 33 2.33 -3.24 2.02
CA GLY A 33 3.36 -3.25 3.05
C GLY A 33 4.68 -2.76 2.48
N ILE A 34 5.31 -1.80 3.14
CA ILE A 34 6.65 -1.34 2.80
C ILE A 34 7.58 -1.61 3.97
N ASP A 35 8.58 -2.46 3.74
CA ASP A 35 9.69 -2.65 4.66
C ASP A 35 10.70 -1.51 4.50
N LEU A 36 10.65 -0.58 5.46
CA LEU A 36 11.48 0.63 5.50
C LEU A 36 12.91 0.37 5.98
N GLU A 37 13.28 -0.86 6.36
CA GLU A 37 14.67 -1.21 6.68
C GLU A 37 15.44 -1.77 5.47
N ARG A 38 14.80 -1.78 4.29
CA ARG A 38 15.48 -2.13 3.03
C ARG A 38 16.37 -1.00 2.52
N ARG A 39 17.24 -1.34 1.57
CA ARG A 39 18.05 -0.36 0.83
C ARG A 39 17.13 0.71 0.22
N ILE A 40 17.55 1.97 0.34
CA ILE A 40 16.71 3.15 0.06
C ILE A 40 16.11 3.17 -1.36
N ASP A 41 16.77 2.57 -2.35
CA ASP A 41 16.26 2.45 -3.71
C ASP A 41 15.06 1.51 -3.81
N TYR A 42 15.03 0.42 -3.04
CA TYR A 42 13.86 -0.45 -2.95
C TYR A 42 12.70 0.26 -2.24
N VAL A 43 12.98 0.94 -1.12
CA VAL A 43 11.98 1.74 -0.41
C VAL A 43 11.39 2.81 -1.33
N SER A 44 12.26 3.56 -2.03
CA SER A 44 11.83 4.60 -2.97
C SER A 44 10.96 4.00 -4.08
N LYS A 45 11.36 2.86 -4.64
CA LYS A 45 10.58 2.16 -5.67
C LYS A 45 9.19 1.77 -5.17
N ASP A 46 9.10 1.18 -3.97
CA ASP A 46 7.83 0.72 -3.39
C ASP A 46 6.92 1.92 -3.08
N VAL A 47 7.47 3.01 -2.54
CA VAL A 47 6.76 4.27 -2.30
C VAL A 47 6.25 4.88 -3.62
N TYR A 48 7.08 4.95 -4.65
CA TYR A 48 6.65 5.47 -5.96
C TYR A 48 5.56 4.62 -6.60
N ALA A 49 5.66 3.29 -6.50
CA ALA A 49 4.63 2.38 -7.00
C ALA A 49 3.30 2.62 -6.29
N PHE A 50 3.32 2.82 -4.97
CA PHE A 50 2.13 3.10 -4.18
C PHE A 50 1.49 4.46 -4.54
N TYR A 51 2.27 5.54 -4.64
CA TYR A 51 1.75 6.84 -5.10
C TYR A 51 1.22 6.78 -6.54
N TYR A 52 1.86 6.01 -7.40
CA TYR A 52 1.36 5.80 -8.75
C TYR A 52 0.01 5.08 -8.74
N LEU A 53 -0.11 3.99 -7.96
CA LEU A 53 -1.38 3.29 -7.75
C LEU A 53 -2.46 4.25 -7.25
N ASN A 54 -2.13 5.16 -6.32
CA ASN A 54 -3.05 6.18 -5.82
C ASN A 54 -3.63 7.06 -6.96
N ARG A 55 -2.77 7.48 -7.89
CA ARG A 55 -3.16 8.35 -9.01
C ARG A 55 -4.05 7.66 -10.04
N VAL A 56 -3.79 6.38 -10.34
CA VAL A 56 -4.54 5.63 -11.38
C VAL A 56 -5.81 4.98 -10.85
N THR A 57 -6.01 4.93 -9.53
CA THR A 57 -7.22 4.36 -8.90
C THR A 57 -7.93 5.33 -7.96
N PRO A 58 -8.20 6.61 -8.34
CA PRO A 58 -8.54 7.69 -7.39
C PRO A 58 -9.72 7.42 -6.45
N ARG A 59 -10.63 6.50 -6.80
CA ARG A 59 -11.78 6.10 -5.98
C ARG A 59 -11.52 4.93 -5.02
N ALA A 60 -10.37 4.26 -5.12
CA ALA A 60 -10.04 3.11 -4.30
C ALA A 60 -9.76 3.51 -2.84
N LYS A 61 -10.09 2.62 -1.91
CA LYS A 61 -9.55 2.71 -0.54
C LYS A 61 -8.15 2.09 -0.54
N ARG A 62 -7.17 2.79 0.02
CA ARG A 62 -5.77 2.35 0.01
C ARG A 62 -5.18 2.44 1.40
N PHE A 63 -4.51 1.37 1.80
CA PHE A 63 -3.78 1.29 3.06
C PHE A 63 -2.30 1.07 2.78
N LEU A 64 -1.46 1.88 3.40
CA LEU A 64 -0.02 1.66 3.46
C LEU A 64 0.33 1.17 4.85
N VAL A 65 0.99 0.02 4.93
CA VAL A 65 1.44 -0.58 6.17
C VAL A 65 2.96 -0.50 6.24
N SER A 66 3.50 0.06 7.31
CA SER A 66 4.93 -0.03 7.58
C SER A 66 5.21 0.04 9.08
N ALA A 67 6.45 -0.26 9.46
CA ALA A 67 6.96 -0.02 10.80
C ALA A 67 7.89 1.19 10.80
N GLU A 68 8.04 1.85 11.95
CA GLU A 68 9.16 2.77 12.17
C GLU A 68 10.48 2.04 11.91
N PRO A 69 11.33 2.51 10.99
CA PRO A 69 12.63 1.90 10.79
C PRO A 69 13.56 2.23 11.96
N SER A 70 14.51 1.34 12.25
CA SER A 70 15.51 1.60 13.29
C SER A 70 16.37 2.83 12.99
N ALA A 71 17.00 3.37 14.04
CA ALA A 71 17.85 4.57 13.96
C ALA A 71 19.02 4.46 12.96
N SER A 72 19.35 3.24 12.52
CA SER A 72 20.36 2.97 11.48
C SER A 72 19.94 3.42 10.07
N PHE A 73 18.67 3.80 9.88
CA PHE A 73 18.09 4.14 8.58
C PHE A 73 17.53 5.57 8.54
N PRO A 74 18.37 6.62 8.67
CA PRO A 74 17.89 8.00 8.82
C PRO A 74 17.11 8.53 7.60
N MET A 75 17.44 8.08 6.38
CA MET A 75 16.70 8.47 5.18
C MET A 75 15.30 7.83 5.14
N GLN A 76 15.22 6.56 5.50
CA GLN A 76 13.96 5.82 5.56
C GLN A 76 13.10 6.32 6.74
N PHE A 77 13.71 6.78 7.83
CA PHE A 77 13.00 7.48 8.91
C PHE A 77 12.31 8.74 8.40
N GLN A 78 12.97 9.54 7.55
CA GLN A 78 12.31 10.68 6.91
C GLN A 78 11.14 10.22 6.02
N THR A 79 11.35 9.17 5.22
CA THR A 79 10.29 8.58 4.38
C THR A 79 9.10 8.12 5.23
N TRP A 80 9.35 7.41 6.33
CA TRP A 80 8.34 6.98 7.29
C TRP A 80 7.51 8.16 7.82
N GLN A 81 8.17 9.23 8.23
CA GLN A 81 7.50 10.44 8.69
C GLN A 81 6.63 11.09 7.62
N ASP A 82 7.08 11.09 6.36
CA ASP A 82 6.33 11.67 5.25
C ASP A 82 5.09 10.81 4.92
N LEU A 83 5.25 9.48 4.91
CA LEU A 83 4.15 8.54 4.70
C LEU A 83 3.05 8.69 5.76
N ARG A 84 3.43 8.85 7.04
CA ARG A 84 2.49 9.06 8.15
C ARG A 84 1.73 10.39 8.09
N ARG A 85 2.31 11.40 7.45
CA ARG A 85 1.70 12.74 7.32
C ARG A 85 0.83 12.88 6.07
N SER A 86 0.90 11.92 5.16
CA SER A 86 0.15 11.94 3.91
C SER A 86 -1.35 11.84 4.16
N SER A 87 -2.14 12.67 3.49
CA SER A 87 -3.61 12.56 3.45
C SER A 87 -4.12 11.81 2.22
N GLU A 88 -3.22 11.34 1.35
CA GLU A 88 -3.57 10.68 0.09
C GLU A 88 -4.04 9.22 0.26
N PHE A 89 -3.76 8.63 1.42
CA PHE A 89 -4.02 7.22 1.74
C PHE A 89 -4.14 7.05 3.25
N GLU A 90 -4.57 5.87 3.70
CA GLU A 90 -4.59 5.54 5.10
C GLU A 90 -3.29 4.85 5.51
N TYR A 91 -2.50 5.51 6.36
CA TYR A 91 -1.32 4.89 6.95
C TYR A 91 -1.73 4.04 8.14
N LEU A 92 -1.20 2.83 8.23
CA LEU A 92 -1.29 1.96 9.40
C LEU A 92 0.11 1.55 9.86
N ASP A 93 0.35 1.62 11.17
CA ASP A 93 1.53 0.96 11.72
C ASP A 93 1.36 -0.57 11.62
N ILE A 94 2.47 -1.31 11.49
CA ILE A 94 2.41 -2.78 11.43
C ILE A 94 1.75 -3.39 12.67
N SER A 95 1.87 -2.74 13.84
CA SER A 95 1.20 -3.15 15.07
C SER A 95 -0.33 -3.00 15.02
N GLU A 96 -0.86 -2.28 14.03
CA GLU A 96 -2.28 -2.01 13.84
C GLU A 96 -2.88 -2.77 12.64
N VAL A 97 -2.17 -3.76 12.10
CA VAL A 97 -2.59 -4.50 10.90
C VAL A 97 -3.96 -5.18 11.07
N GLU A 98 -4.35 -5.53 12.30
CA GLU A 98 -5.67 -6.07 12.65
C GLU A 98 -6.83 -5.16 12.22
N LYS A 99 -6.60 -3.83 12.11
CA LYS A 99 -7.60 -2.87 11.62
C LYS A 99 -8.02 -3.15 10.17
N LEU A 100 -7.16 -3.77 9.37
CA LEU A 100 -7.49 -4.16 8.00
C LEU A 100 -8.56 -5.26 7.97
N GLU A 101 -8.46 -6.24 8.88
CA GLU A 101 -9.43 -7.32 8.99
C GLU A 101 -10.79 -6.79 9.45
N ILE A 102 -10.77 -5.93 10.47
CA ILE A 102 -11.98 -5.23 10.96
C ILE A 102 -12.62 -4.45 9.83
N TYR A 103 -11.85 -3.62 9.12
CA TYR A 103 -12.34 -2.85 7.98
C TYR A 103 -12.94 -3.76 6.90
N ALA A 104 -12.25 -4.85 6.55
CA ALA A 104 -12.73 -5.77 5.53
C ALA A 104 -14.06 -6.43 5.92
N GLN A 105 -14.24 -6.81 7.18
CA GLN A 105 -15.47 -7.41 7.69
C GLN A 105 -16.62 -6.40 7.74
N GLU A 106 -16.39 -5.23 8.34
CA GLU A 106 -17.40 -4.18 8.50
C GLU A 106 -17.90 -3.65 7.15
N HIS A 107 -17.01 -3.55 6.16
CA HIS A 107 -17.31 -3.02 4.84
C HIS A 107 -17.56 -4.10 3.77
N GLY A 108 -17.65 -5.37 4.18
CA GLY A 108 -17.96 -6.48 3.28
C GLY A 108 -16.98 -6.64 2.11
N VAL A 109 -15.70 -6.33 2.33
CA VAL A 109 -14.66 -6.41 1.31
C VAL A 109 -14.43 -7.87 0.94
N LYS A 110 -14.53 -8.18 -0.35
CA LYS A 110 -14.26 -9.51 -0.89
C LYS A 110 -12.93 -9.49 -1.64
N PRO A 111 -12.08 -10.53 -1.52
CA PRO A 111 -10.91 -10.66 -2.37
C PRO A 111 -11.30 -10.60 -3.84
N ILE A 112 -10.56 -9.83 -4.64
CA ILE A 112 -10.70 -9.90 -6.09
C ILE A 112 -9.85 -11.07 -6.60
N PRO A 113 -10.39 -11.93 -7.48
CA PRO A 113 -9.59 -12.95 -8.16
C PRO A 113 -8.64 -12.24 -9.11
N VAL A 114 -7.40 -12.69 -9.08
CA VAL A 114 -6.24 -12.04 -9.67
C VAL A 114 -5.27 -13.05 -10.23
#